data_AF-A0A536EDM6-F1
#
_entry.id   AF-A0A536EDM6-F1
#
_cell.length_a   1.000
_cell.length_b   1.000
_cell.length_c   1.000
_cell.angle_alpha   90.00
_cell.angle_beta   90.00
_cell.angle_gamma   90.00
#
_symmetry.space_group_name_H-M   'P 1'
#
loop_
_entity.id
_entity.type
_entity.pdbx_description
1 polymer ?
#
loop_
_entity_poly.entity_id
_entity_poly.type
_entity_poly.pdbx_seq_one_letter_code
_entity_poly.pdbx_strand_id
1 'polypeptide(L)' 'MHLRPLGRTGLQVSNLCLGTMQFGWTTDERASFAVMDA' A
#
# COMPACT_ATOMS: atom_id res chain seq x y z
N MET A 1 -0.79 11.05 -8.52
CA MET A 1 -0.92 9.58 -8.53
C MET A 1 -1.35 9.12 -9.92
N HIS A 2 -0.75 8.07 -10.48
CA HIS A 2 -1.14 7.48 -11.76
C HIS A 2 -1.91 6.18 -11.50
N LEU A 3 -3.13 6.09 -12.02
CA LEU A 3 -4.01 4.92 -11.85
C LEU A 3 -4.07 4.11 -13.14
N ARG A 4 -4.24 2.80 -13.01
CA ARG A 4 -4.39 1.85 -14.12
C ARG A 4 -5.58 0.93 -13.91
N PRO A 5 -6.24 0.51 -15.00
CA PRO A 5 -7.32 -0.47 -14.89
C PRO A 5 -6.79 -1.83 -14.44
N LEU A 6 -7.46 -2.44 -13.47
CA LEU A 6 -7.20 -3.81 -13.03
C LEU A 6 -7.96 -4.79 -13.94
N GLY A 7 -7.33 -5.17 -15.06
CA GLY A 7 -7.91 -6.11 -16.02
C GLY A 7 -9.30 -5.67 -16.48
N ARG A 8 -10.29 -6.57 -16.40
CA ARG A 8 -11.68 -6.33 -16.81
C ARG A 8 -12.63 -6.03 -15.65
N THR A 9 -12.10 -5.72 -14.47
CA THR A 9 -12.89 -5.58 -13.24
C THR A 9 -13.61 -4.24 -13.12
N GLY A 10 -13.24 -3.25 -13.95
CA GLY A 10 -13.71 -1.87 -13.82
C GLY A 10 -13.03 -1.08 -12.70
N LEU A 11 -12.14 -1.70 -11.91
CA LEU A 11 -11.39 -1.03 -10.85
C LEU A 11 -10.18 -0.29 -11.44
N GLN A 12 -9.91 0.90 -10.91
CA GLN A 12 -8.67 1.64 -11.14
C GLN A 12 -7.78 1.55 -9.90
N VAL A 13 -6.55 1.09 -10.07
CA VAL A 13 -5.57 0.87 -8.98
C VAL A 13 -4.31 1.69 -9.21
N SER A 14 -3.59 2.01 -8.14
CA SER A 14 -2.27 2.66 -8.26
C SER A 14 -1.25 1.76 -8.94
N ASN A 15 -0.27 2.35 -9.62
CA ASN A 15 0.84 1.60 -10.24
C ASN A 15 1.82 1.01 -9.23
N LEU A 16 1.79 1.51 -7.99
CA LEU A 16 2.62 1.09 -6.88
C LEU A 16 1.70 0.77 -5.69
N CYS A 17 2.00 -0.32 -4.99
CA CYS A 17 1.25 -0.76 -3.82
C CYS A 17 2.17 -0.75 -2.60
N LEU A 18 1.65 -0.33 -1.45
CA LEU A 18 2.35 -0.44 -0.17
C LEU A 18 2.18 -1.84 0.40
N GLY A 19 3.28 -2.58 0.51
CA GLY A 19 3.30 -3.87 1.20
C GLY A 19 3.46 -3.68 2.71
N THR A 20 2.73 -4.46 3.51
CA THR A 20 2.67 -4.31 4.97
C THR A 20 3.12 -5.54 5.75
N MET A 21 3.82 -6.47 5.10
CA MET A 21 4.21 -7.78 5.69
C MET A 21 5.04 -7.65 6.99
N GLN A 22 5.74 -6.53 7.20
CA GLN A 22 6.57 -6.32 8.39
C GLN A 22 5.86 -5.58 9.53
N PHE A 23 4.69 -4.99 9.25
CA PHE A 23 3.94 -4.22 10.24
C PHE A 23 3.41 -5.15 11.33
N GLY A 24 3.70 -4.83 12.59
CA GLY A 24 3.39 -5.65 13.76
C GLY A 24 4.36 -6.82 14.00
N TRP A 25 5.35 -7.04 13.13
CA TRP A 25 6.39 -8.07 13.33
C TRP A 25 7.75 -7.44 13.65
N THR A 26 8.46 -6.95 12.64
CA THR A 26 9.73 -6.22 12.84
C THR A 26 9.55 -4.71 12.87
N THR A 27 8.44 -4.21 12.32
CA THR A 27 8.06 -2.79 12.37
C THR A 27 6.94 -2.63 13.40
N ASP A 28 7.16 -1.85 14.46
CA ASP A 28 6.13 -1.58 15.46
C ASP A 28 4.97 -0.74 14.90
N GLU A 29 3.90 -0.60 15.70
CA GLU A 29 2.69 0.10 15.29
C GLU A 29 2.97 1.55 14.85
N ARG A 30 3.70 2.33 15.66
CA ARG A 30 3.99 3.74 15.35
C ARG A 30 4.81 3.87 14.07
N ALA A 31 5.84 3.05 13.90
CA ALA A 31 6.67 3.04 12.71
C ALA A 31 5.87 2.60 11.47
N SER A 32 4.94 1.67 11.62
CA SER A 32 4.05 1.23 10.54
C SER A 32 3.16 2.37 10.06
N PHE A 33 2.59 3.16 10.98
CA PHE A 33 1.82 4.37 10.63
C PHE A 33 2.68 5.42 9.94
N ALA A 34 3.91 5.66 10.42
CA ALA A 34 4.82 6.60 9.76
C ALA A 34 5.13 6.21 8.31
N VAL A 35 5.20 4.90 7.99
CA VAL A 35 5.37 4.41 6.62
C VAL A 35 4.09 4.58 5.78
N MET A 36 2.90 4.45 6.37
CA MET A 36 1.63 4.65 5.66
C MET A 36 1.37 6.11 5.30
N ASP A 37 1.88 7.05 6.11
CA ASP A 37 1.70 8.49 5.91
C ASP A 37 2.70 9.10 4.90
N ALA A 38 3.79 8.39 4.58
CA ALA A 38 4.87 8.85 3.71
C ALA A 38 4.51 8.79 2.21
#